data_AF-A0A1I4W361-F1
#
_entry.id   AF-A0A1I4W361-F1
#
_cell.length_a   1.000
_cell.length_b   1.000
_cell.length_c   1.000
_cell.angle_alpha   90.00
_cell.angle_beta   90.00
_cell.angle_gamma   90.00
#
_symmetry.space_group_name_H-M   'P 1'
#
loop_
_entity.id
_entity.type
_entity.pdbx_description
1 polymer ?
#
loop_
_entity_poly.entity_id
_entity_poly.type
_entity_poly.pdbx_seq_one_letter_code
_entity_poly.pdbx_strand_id
1 'polypeptide(L)'
;MNSPNLPVVSEGSRLTPGELHSVVFARAALGRRGYDEEQVRNFLQYVERELVQIFTDRAALADEVNRLRAQAAKGTRGVMAPEDAHFQAVRILSQAQQTADLYVADAERYTRELAHEARLHREAILSDAKGRAEQLLEDAHRKAAAVADAAVRHAEQAAPPAPGPASLPDDERRAMEREIAYLRTYSDVYRTHLRSYLEALLRNVDEWESSERASLPGRMPD
;
A
#
# COMPACT_ATOMS: atom_id res chain seq x y z
N MET A 1 16.05 -10.56 -24.17
CA MET A 1 15.12 -9.46 -23.83
C MET A 1 13.78 -9.81 -24.45
N ASN A 2 12.90 -10.48 -23.71
CA ASN A 2 11.53 -10.75 -24.19
C ASN A 2 10.65 -9.61 -23.70
N SER A 3 10.21 -8.75 -24.60
CA SER A 3 9.14 -7.81 -24.32
C SER A 3 7.87 -8.60 -23.98
N PRO A 4 7.14 -8.23 -22.92
CA PRO A 4 5.90 -8.91 -22.57
C PRO A 4 4.88 -8.76 -23.70
N ASN A 5 4.22 -9.86 -24.07
CA ASN A 5 3.01 -9.85 -24.90
C ASN A 5 1.84 -9.39 -24.02
N LEU A 6 1.94 -8.16 -23.50
CA LEU A 6 0.79 -7.48 -22.94
C LEU A 6 -0.07 -7.06 -24.13
N PRO A 7 -1.36 -7.41 -24.17
CA PRO A 7 -2.25 -6.88 -25.19
C PRO A 7 -2.11 -5.37 -25.13
N VAL A 8 -1.82 -4.76 -26.29
CA VAL A 8 -1.83 -3.30 -26.42
C VAL A 8 -3.29 -2.90 -26.22
N VAL A 9 -3.66 -2.66 -24.97
CA VAL A 9 -4.92 -2.03 -24.63
C VAL A 9 -4.77 -0.60 -25.09
N SER A 10 -5.02 -0.35 -26.38
CA SER A 10 -5.11 1.00 -26.91
C SER A 10 -6.07 1.76 -26.01
N GLU A 11 -5.64 2.89 -25.45
CA GLU A 11 -6.43 3.73 -24.55
C GLU A 11 -7.84 3.92 -25.13
N GLY A 12 -8.83 3.17 -24.60
CA GLY A 12 -10.21 3.18 -25.09
C GLY A 12 -10.79 1.82 -25.53
N SER A 13 -9.99 0.80 -25.84
CA SER A 13 -10.50 -0.55 -26.11
C SER A 13 -10.62 -1.36 -24.82
N ARG A 14 -11.81 -1.88 -24.50
CA ARG A 14 -12.01 -2.71 -23.30
C ARG A 14 -11.39 -4.09 -23.55
N LEU A 15 -10.60 -4.56 -22.58
CA LEU A 15 -10.02 -5.90 -22.59
C LEU A 15 -11.10 -6.95 -22.81
N THR A 16 -10.87 -7.89 -23.72
CA THR A 16 -11.77 -9.03 -23.93
C THR A 16 -11.37 -10.23 -23.06
N PRO A 17 -12.30 -11.16 -22.75
CA PRO A 17 -11.95 -12.38 -22.01
C PRO A 17 -10.82 -13.19 -22.68
N GLY A 18 -10.84 -13.27 -24.02
CA GLY A 18 -9.79 -13.94 -24.79
C GLY A 18 -8.43 -13.24 -24.71
N GLU A 19 -8.41 -11.89 -24.70
CA GLU A 19 -7.17 -11.13 -24.51
C GLU A 19 -6.61 -11.32 -23.11
N LEU A 20 -7.45 -11.36 -22.07
CA LEU A 20 -7.04 -11.62 -20.69
C LEU A 20 -6.35 -12.99 -20.54
N HIS A 21 -6.87 -14.02 -21.22
CA HIS A 21 -6.30 -15.36 -21.21
C HIS A 21 -4.91 -15.41 -21.88
N SER A 22 -4.66 -14.52 -22.85
CA SER A 22 -3.39 -14.46 -23.59
C SER A 22 -2.28 -13.68 -22.89
N VAL A 23 -2.58 -13.02 -21.76
CA VAL A 23 -1.61 -12.19 -21.04
C VAL A 23 -0.51 -13.04 -20.42
N VAL A 24 0.74 -12.76 -20.77
CA VAL A 24 1.92 -13.39 -20.17
C VAL A 24 2.73 -12.35 -19.41
N PHE A 25 2.91 -12.57 -18.11
CA PHE A 25 3.74 -11.73 -17.25
C PHE A 25 5.22 -12.14 -17.32
N ALA A 26 6.11 -11.15 -17.33
CA ALA A 26 7.54 -11.40 -17.21
C ALA A 26 7.89 -11.90 -15.80
N ARG A 27 8.83 -12.84 -15.69
CA ARG A 27 9.34 -13.29 -14.39
C ARG A 27 10.06 -12.14 -13.69
N ALA A 28 9.91 -12.08 -12.36
CA ALA A 28 10.59 -11.07 -11.55
C ALA A 28 12.11 -11.11 -11.80
N ALA A 29 12.72 -9.94 -11.95
CA ALA A 29 14.17 -9.82 -12.10
C ALA A 29 14.88 -10.41 -10.87
N LEU A 30 16.04 -11.04 -11.10
CA LEU A 30 16.79 -11.75 -10.07
C LEU A 30 17.01 -10.86 -8.83
N GLY A 31 16.56 -11.32 -7.66
CA GLY A 31 16.65 -10.58 -6.39
C GLY A 31 15.43 -9.74 -6.00
N ARG A 32 14.38 -9.65 -6.85
CA ARG A 32 13.09 -9.03 -6.50
C ARG A 32 12.02 -10.09 -6.25
N ARG A 33 11.19 -9.90 -5.22
CA ARG A 33 10.03 -10.77 -4.96
C ARG A 33 8.96 -10.48 -6.00
N GLY A 34 8.45 -11.52 -6.66
CA GLY A 34 7.31 -11.45 -7.57
C GLY A 34 6.01 -11.90 -6.90
N TYR A 35 4.89 -11.75 -7.60
CA TYR A 35 3.62 -12.35 -7.19
C TYR A 35 3.67 -13.88 -7.33
N ASP A 36 2.88 -14.57 -6.52
CA ASP A 36 2.66 -16.01 -6.63
C ASP A 36 1.90 -16.31 -7.93
N GLU A 37 2.50 -17.14 -8.79
CA GLU A 37 1.94 -17.46 -10.10
C GLU A 37 0.58 -18.17 -10.00
N GLU A 38 0.36 -19.02 -8.99
CA GLU A 38 -0.92 -19.72 -8.81
C GLU A 38 -2.03 -18.77 -8.36
N GLN A 39 -1.73 -17.87 -7.42
CA GLN A 39 -2.69 -16.86 -6.98
C GLN A 39 -3.06 -15.91 -8.11
N VAL A 40 -2.08 -15.49 -8.91
CA VAL A 40 -2.31 -14.66 -10.10
C VAL A 40 -3.17 -15.41 -11.12
N ARG A 41 -2.89 -16.68 -11.41
CA ARG A 41 -3.72 -17.50 -12.31
C ARG A 41 -5.17 -17.63 -11.84
N ASN A 42 -5.39 -17.89 -10.56
CA ASN A 42 -6.74 -18.01 -9.99
C ASN A 42 -7.50 -16.68 -10.07
N PHE A 43 -6.82 -15.57 -9.81
CA PHE A 43 -7.39 -14.23 -9.92
C PHE A 43 -7.78 -13.90 -11.37
N LEU A 44 -6.91 -14.18 -12.34
CA LEU A 44 -7.21 -13.97 -13.76
C LEU A 44 -8.43 -14.78 -14.22
N GLN A 45 -8.57 -16.03 -13.77
CA GLN A 45 -9.74 -16.86 -14.08
C GLN A 45 -11.03 -16.30 -13.48
N TYR A 46 -10.95 -15.72 -12.27
CA TYR A 46 -12.09 -15.02 -11.67
C TYR A 46 -12.48 -13.78 -12.50
N VAL A 47 -11.50 -12.95 -12.86
CA VAL A 47 -11.73 -11.75 -13.68
C VAL A 47 -12.27 -12.13 -15.06
N GLU A 48 -11.81 -13.22 -15.66
CA GLU A 48 -12.31 -13.71 -16.96
C GLU A 48 -13.80 -14.05 -16.88
N ARG A 49 -14.23 -14.79 -15.85
CA ARG A 49 -15.64 -15.14 -15.64
C ARG A 49 -16.52 -13.91 -15.44
N GLU A 50 -16.08 -12.99 -14.59
CA GLU A 50 -16.78 -11.73 -14.35
C GLU A 50 -16.89 -10.89 -15.62
N LEU A 51 -15.83 -10.84 -16.42
CA LEU A 51 -15.82 -10.09 -17.67
C LEU A 51 -16.80 -10.69 -18.68
N VAL A 52 -16.86 -12.02 -18.80
CA VAL A 52 -17.87 -12.72 -19.62
C VAL A 52 -19.28 -12.34 -19.14
N GLN A 53 -19.54 -12.40 -17.83
CA GLN A 53 -20.84 -12.07 -17.26
C GLN A 53 -21.26 -10.62 -17.53
N ILE A 54 -20.33 -9.67 -17.34
CA ILE A 54 -20.57 -8.26 -17.63
C ILE A 54 -20.89 -8.06 -19.12
N PHE A 55 -20.19 -8.76 -20.02
CA PHE A 55 -20.48 -8.67 -21.46
C PHE A 55 -21.85 -9.26 -21.81
N THR A 56 -22.24 -10.39 -21.22
CA THR A 56 -23.58 -10.99 -21.44
C THR A 56 -24.68 -10.09 -20.89
N ASP A 57 -24.50 -9.53 -19.70
CA ASP A 57 -25.48 -8.63 -19.08
C ASP A 57 -25.61 -7.36 -19.89
N ARG A 58 -24.48 -6.78 -20.35
CA ARG A 58 -24.50 -5.59 -21.21
C ARG A 58 -25.20 -5.85 -22.55
N ALA A 59 -25.02 -7.03 -23.14
CA ALA A 59 -25.73 -7.40 -24.36
C ALA A 59 -27.24 -7.53 -24.11
N ALA A 60 -27.64 -8.22 -23.03
CA ALA A 60 -29.04 -8.38 -22.65
C ALA A 60 -29.72 -7.03 -22.34
N LEU A 61 -29.03 -6.12 -21.63
CA LEU A 61 -29.52 -4.77 -21.38
C LEU A 61 -29.65 -3.96 -22.68
N ALA A 62 -28.69 -4.09 -23.61
CA ALA A 62 -28.76 -3.39 -24.89
C ALA A 62 -29.97 -3.86 -25.72
N ASP A 63 -30.25 -5.16 -25.73
CA ASP A 63 -31.42 -5.72 -26.40
C ASP A 63 -32.73 -5.25 -25.76
N GLU A 64 -32.79 -5.20 -24.43
CA GLU A 64 -33.96 -4.70 -23.72
C GLU A 64 -34.19 -3.21 -23.95
N VAL A 65 -33.13 -2.40 -23.94
CA VAL A 65 -33.21 -0.97 -24.29
C VAL A 65 -33.72 -0.80 -25.72
N ASN A 66 -33.22 -1.60 -26.68
CA ASN A 66 -33.69 -1.56 -28.06
C ASN A 66 -35.17 -1.96 -28.18
N ARG A 67 -35.61 -2.97 -27.43
CA ARG A 67 -37.01 -3.39 -27.34
C ARG A 67 -37.89 -2.28 -26.78
N LEU A 68 -37.52 -1.70 -25.64
CA LEU A 68 -38.25 -0.61 -25.00
C LEU A 68 -38.31 0.63 -25.90
N ARG A 69 -37.22 0.97 -26.60
CA ARG A 69 -37.21 2.06 -27.59
C ARG A 69 -38.16 1.78 -28.76
N ALA A 70 -38.19 0.55 -29.29
CA ALA A 70 -39.11 0.18 -30.35
C ALA A 70 -40.59 0.23 -29.89
N GLN A 71 -40.85 -0.15 -28.65
CA GLN A 71 -42.17 -0.07 -28.04
C GLN A 71 -42.60 1.38 -27.79
N ALA A 72 -41.69 2.22 -27.29
CA ALA A 72 -41.90 3.65 -27.12
C ALA A 72 -42.14 4.35 -28.46
N ALA A 73 -41.38 4.01 -29.51
CA ALA A 73 -41.55 4.55 -30.87
C ALA A 73 -42.90 4.14 -31.51
N LYS A 74 -43.40 2.93 -31.19
CA LYS A 74 -44.75 2.50 -31.59
C LYS A 74 -45.84 3.25 -30.80
N GLY A 75 -45.61 3.55 -29.53
CA GLY A 75 -46.54 4.31 -28.67
C GLY A 75 -46.56 5.83 -28.94
N THR A 76 -45.45 6.42 -29.40
CA THR A 76 -45.32 7.87 -29.71
C THR A 76 -45.72 8.25 -31.13
N ARG A 77 -46.07 7.28 -31.98
CA ARG A 77 -46.50 7.53 -33.37
C ARG A 77 -47.94 8.09 -33.46
N GLY A 78 -48.66 8.17 -32.34
CA GLY A 78 -49.78 9.11 -32.17
C GLY A 78 -49.23 10.42 -31.64
N VAL A 79 -49.38 11.50 -32.40
CA VAL A 79 -48.89 12.86 -32.13
C VAL A 79 -49.16 13.25 -30.66
N MET A 80 -48.11 13.24 -29.83
CA MET A 80 -48.18 13.86 -28.51
C MET A 80 -48.28 15.37 -28.71
N ALA A 81 -49.23 16.02 -28.03
CA ALA A 81 -49.32 17.47 -28.06
C ALA A 81 -48.02 18.07 -27.47
N PRO A 82 -47.56 19.26 -27.91
CA PRO A 82 -46.34 19.90 -27.41
C PRO A 82 -46.30 20.04 -25.87
N GLU A 83 -47.47 20.21 -25.25
CA GLU A 83 -47.61 20.27 -23.79
C GLU A 83 -47.29 18.93 -23.12
N ASP A 84 -47.77 17.80 -23.67
CA ASP A 84 -47.50 16.46 -23.13
C ASP A 84 -46.02 16.09 -23.21
N ALA A 85 -45.34 16.50 -24.29
CA ALA A 85 -43.91 16.30 -24.46
C ALA A 85 -43.10 17.07 -23.40
N HIS A 86 -43.54 18.29 -23.04
CA HIS A 86 -42.93 19.07 -21.96
C HIS A 86 -43.15 18.41 -20.59
N PHE A 87 -44.37 17.96 -20.28
CA PHE A 87 -44.65 17.23 -19.04
C PHE A 87 -43.85 15.94 -18.91
N GLN A 88 -43.65 15.20 -20.01
CA GLN A 88 -42.79 14.02 -20.02
C GLN A 88 -41.31 14.37 -19.82
N ALA A 89 -40.80 15.42 -20.46
CA ALA A 89 -39.43 15.87 -20.26
C ALA A 89 -39.16 16.30 -18.81
N VAL A 90 -40.06 17.07 -18.21
CA VAL A 90 -39.95 17.48 -16.79
C VAL A 90 -39.96 16.27 -15.86
N ARG A 91 -40.80 15.26 -16.13
CA ARG A 91 -40.82 14.02 -15.35
C ARG A 91 -39.51 13.25 -15.45
N ILE A 92 -38.95 13.11 -16.65
CA ILE A 92 -37.67 12.43 -16.87
C ILE A 92 -36.54 13.18 -16.16
N LEU A 93 -36.51 14.52 -16.26
CA LEU A 93 -35.51 15.34 -15.56
C LEU A 93 -35.63 15.23 -14.05
N SER A 94 -36.85 15.25 -13.50
CA SER A 94 -37.08 15.06 -12.06
C SER A 94 -36.64 13.67 -11.59
N GLN A 95 -36.95 12.62 -12.35
CA GLN A 95 -36.49 11.26 -12.05
C GLN A 95 -34.96 11.15 -12.16
N ALA A 96 -34.36 11.75 -13.18
CA ALA A 96 -32.91 11.78 -13.36
C ALA A 96 -32.22 12.52 -12.21
N GLN A 97 -32.76 13.66 -11.78
CA GLN A 97 -32.25 14.41 -10.62
C GLN A 97 -32.33 13.57 -9.34
N GLN A 98 -33.49 12.96 -9.06
CA GLN A 98 -33.64 12.07 -7.90
C GLN A 98 -32.64 10.91 -7.93
N THR A 99 -32.40 10.35 -9.12
CA THR A 99 -31.41 9.27 -9.29
C THR A 99 -29.99 9.78 -9.05
N ALA A 100 -29.65 10.97 -9.54
CA ALA A 100 -28.35 11.60 -9.30
C ALA A 100 -28.13 11.87 -7.80
N ASP A 101 -29.13 12.40 -7.10
CA ASP A 101 -29.05 12.67 -5.67
C ASP A 101 -28.83 11.38 -4.85
N LEU A 102 -29.48 10.28 -5.26
CA LEU A 102 -29.26 8.96 -4.66
C LEU A 102 -27.82 8.46 -4.88
N TYR A 103 -27.29 8.58 -6.10
CA TYR A 103 -25.91 8.18 -6.40
C TYR A 103 -24.88 9.02 -5.61
N VAL A 104 -25.13 10.33 -5.45
CA VAL A 104 -24.28 11.20 -4.62
C VAL A 104 -24.32 10.76 -3.17
N ALA A 105 -25.50 10.50 -2.61
CA ALA A 105 -25.63 10.04 -1.23
C ALA A 105 -24.96 8.68 -0.98
N ASP A 106 -25.10 7.73 -1.92
CA ASP A 106 -24.44 6.43 -1.85
C ASP A 106 -22.92 6.55 -1.95
N ALA A 107 -22.42 7.38 -2.87
CA ALA A 107 -20.98 7.64 -3.01
C ALA A 107 -20.40 8.29 -1.74
N GLU A 108 -21.10 9.25 -1.14
CA GLU A 108 -20.71 9.87 0.13
C GLU A 108 -20.71 8.89 1.30
N ARG A 109 -21.65 7.94 1.34
CA ARG A 109 -21.65 6.89 2.35
C ARG A 109 -20.48 5.94 2.16
N TYR A 110 -20.30 5.44 0.94
CA TYR A 110 -19.21 4.52 0.60
C TYR A 110 -17.83 5.12 0.88
N THR A 111 -17.61 6.39 0.51
CA THR A 111 -16.35 7.08 0.79
C THR A 111 -16.10 7.28 2.28
N ARG A 112 -17.14 7.56 3.07
CA ARG A 112 -17.02 7.63 4.54
C ARG A 112 -16.69 6.28 5.16
N GLU A 113 -17.32 5.22 4.70
CA GLU A 113 -17.03 3.84 5.14
C GLU A 113 -15.58 3.45 4.80
N LEU A 114 -15.15 3.67 3.56
CA LEU A 114 -13.78 3.41 3.13
C LEU A 114 -12.75 4.24 3.92
N ALA A 115 -13.03 5.52 4.15
CA ALA A 115 -12.16 6.37 4.96
C ALA A 115 -12.08 5.90 6.42
N HIS A 116 -13.17 5.36 6.96
CA HIS A 116 -13.19 4.79 8.31
C HIS A 116 -12.39 3.48 8.37
N GLU A 117 -12.61 2.58 7.42
CA GLU A 117 -11.87 1.32 7.30
C GLU A 117 -10.36 1.55 7.14
N ALA A 118 -9.97 2.49 6.26
CA ALA A 118 -8.57 2.85 6.07
C ALA A 118 -7.92 3.42 7.35
N ARG A 119 -8.68 4.15 8.18
CA ARG A 119 -8.20 4.63 9.49
C ARG A 119 -7.99 3.49 10.46
N LEU A 120 -8.96 2.58 10.58
CA LEU A 120 -8.84 1.40 11.45
C LEU A 120 -7.66 0.52 11.02
N HIS A 121 -7.49 0.29 9.72
CA HIS A 121 -6.38 -0.48 9.19
C HIS A 121 -5.02 0.18 9.50
N ARG A 122 -4.93 1.49 9.33
CA ARG A 122 -3.73 2.27 9.70
C ARG A 122 -3.42 2.16 11.18
N GLU A 123 -4.42 2.30 12.04
CA GLU A 123 -4.26 2.18 13.50
C GLU A 123 -3.78 0.79 13.90
N ALA A 124 -4.32 -0.26 13.27
CA ALA A 124 -3.88 -1.64 13.48
C ALA A 124 -2.41 -1.83 13.09
N ILE A 125 -2.00 -1.35 11.91
CA ILE A 125 -0.60 -1.43 11.45
C ILE A 125 0.33 -0.68 12.40
N LEU A 126 -0.05 0.54 12.82
CA LEU A 126 0.78 1.34 13.73
C LEU A 126 0.89 0.69 15.11
N SER A 127 -0.19 0.08 15.61
CA SER A 127 -0.19 -0.64 16.88
C SER A 127 0.72 -1.86 16.83
N ASP A 128 0.60 -2.67 15.78
CA ASP A 128 1.42 -3.87 15.57
C ASP A 128 2.91 -3.51 15.36
N ALA A 129 3.20 -2.49 14.55
CA ALA A 129 4.55 -1.99 14.37
C ALA A 129 5.18 -1.48 15.68
N LYS A 130 4.41 -0.77 16.51
CA LYS A 130 4.86 -0.33 17.84
C LYS A 130 5.15 -1.52 18.76
N GLY A 131 4.23 -2.49 18.85
CA GLY A 131 4.42 -3.68 19.68
C GLY A 131 5.66 -4.47 19.27
N ARG A 132 5.91 -4.63 17.96
CA ARG A 132 7.13 -5.28 17.45
C ARG A 132 8.40 -4.48 17.75
N ALA A 133 8.34 -3.15 17.71
CA ALA A 133 9.47 -2.30 18.06
C ALA A 133 9.81 -2.37 19.56
N GLU A 134 8.80 -2.37 20.42
CA GLU A 134 8.96 -2.55 21.87
C GLU A 134 9.62 -3.89 22.21
N GLN A 135 9.12 -4.99 21.62
CA GLN A 135 9.72 -6.32 21.79
C GLN A 135 11.18 -6.36 21.34
N LEU A 136 11.51 -5.75 20.20
CA LEU A 136 12.88 -5.71 19.70
C LEU A 136 13.81 -4.94 20.66
N LEU A 137 13.34 -3.83 21.22
CA LEU A 137 14.10 -3.04 22.19
C LEU A 137 14.33 -3.80 23.49
N GLU A 138 13.29 -4.48 24.01
CA GLU A 138 13.42 -5.32 25.20
C GLU A 138 14.41 -6.47 24.99
N ASP A 139 14.33 -7.16 23.84
CA ASP A 139 15.24 -8.26 23.52
C ASP A 139 16.68 -7.78 23.33
N ALA A 140 16.88 -6.63 22.69
CA ALA A 140 18.21 -6.01 22.56
C ALA A 140 18.77 -5.62 23.93
N HIS A 141 17.95 -5.03 24.81
CA HIS A 141 18.36 -4.66 26.16
C HIS A 141 18.71 -5.89 27.01
N ARG A 142 17.89 -6.94 26.95
CA ARG A 142 18.14 -8.21 27.66
C ARG A 142 19.44 -8.87 27.20
N LYS A 143 19.71 -8.88 25.90
CA LYS A 143 20.97 -9.41 25.34
C LYS A 143 22.17 -8.57 25.78
N ALA A 144 22.06 -7.25 25.75
CA ALA A 144 23.14 -6.35 26.17
C ALA A 144 23.49 -6.55 27.66
N ALA A 145 22.47 -6.64 28.53
CA ALA A 145 22.65 -6.92 29.95
C ALA A 145 23.33 -8.29 30.17
N ALA A 146 22.87 -9.33 29.48
CA ALA A 146 23.47 -10.66 29.59
C ALA A 146 24.95 -10.70 29.17
N VAL A 147 25.33 -9.96 28.12
CA VAL A 147 26.73 -9.85 27.69
C VAL A 147 27.56 -9.08 28.71
N ALA A 148 27.03 -7.99 29.27
CA ALA A 148 27.71 -7.23 30.33
C ALA A 148 27.94 -8.09 31.58
N ASP A 149 26.93 -8.81 32.04
CA ASP A 149 27.04 -9.72 33.20
C ASP A 149 28.01 -10.88 32.95
N ALA A 150 28.05 -11.39 31.72
CA ALA A 150 29.02 -12.42 31.33
C ALA A 150 30.46 -11.88 31.34
N ALA A 151 30.66 -10.64 30.87
CA ALA A 151 31.96 -9.99 30.88
C ALA A 151 32.46 -9.72 32.31
N VAL A 152 31.57 -9.26 33.21
CA VAL A 152 31.90 -9.06 34.63
C VAL A 152 32.30 -10.38 35.29
N ARG A 153 31.50 -11.44 35.12
CA ARG A 153 31.82 -12.77 35.67
C ARG A 153 33.14 -13.32 35.13
N HIS A 154 33.42 -13.14 33.84
CA HIS A 154 34.67 -13.58 33.25
C HIS A 154 35.87 -12.80 33.82
N ALA A 155 35.72 -11.50 34.09
CA ALA A 155 36.75 -10.69 34.73
C ALA A 155 36.99 -11.11 36.19
N GLU A 156 35.93 -11.42 36.94
CA GLU A 156 36.02 -11.93 38.31
C GLU A 156 36.70 -13.30 38.39
N GLN A 157 36.44 -14.20 37.43
CA GLN A 157 37.06 -15.53 37.37
C GLN A 157 38.51 -15.52 36.89
N ALA A 158 38.86 -14.57 36.02
CA ALA A 158 40.23 -14.39 35.53
C ALA A 158 41.13 -13.67 36.54
N ALA A 159 40.58 -13.10 37.61
CA ALA A 159 41.35 -12.44 38.67
C ALA A 159 41.98 -13.48 39.62
N PRO A 160 43.32 -13.56 39.73
CA PRO A 160 43.97 -14.44 40.71
C PRO A 160 43.72 -13.96 42.15
N PRO A 161 43.79 -14.83 43.18
CA PRO A 161 43.75 -14.38 44.58
C PRO A 161 44.95 -13.47 44.85
N ALA A 162 44.66 -12.20 45.18
CA ALA A 162 45.65 -11.13 45.21
C ALA A 162 46.75 -11.32 46.27
N PRO A 163 48.02 -11.07 45.91
CA PRO A 163 49.03 -10.55 46.83
C PRO A 163 49.22 -9.04 46.59
N GLY A 164 48.59 -8.19 47.39
CA GLY A 164 48.87 -6.73 47.49
C GLY A 164 48.67 -5.88 46.21
N PRO A 165 48.73 -4.54 46.30
CA PRO A 165 48.44 -3.67 45.16
C PRO A 165 49.65 -3.59 44.21
N ALA A 166 49.82 -4.61 43.37
CA ALA A 166 50.67 -4.49 42.19
C ALA A 166 49.87 -3.72 41.12
N SER A 167 50.19 -2.45 40.97
CA SER A 167 49.67 -1.63 39.89
C SER A 167 50.04 -2.25 38.53
N LEU A 168 49.06 -2.38 37.62
CA LEU A 168 49.28 -2.81 36.24
C LEU A 168 50.49 -2.06 35.62
N PRO A 169 51.36 -2.69 34.82
CA PRO A 169 52.45 -1.98 34.13
C PRO A 169 51.88 -0.79 33.35
N ASP A 170 52.52 0.38 33.45
CA ASP A 170 51.98 1.63 32.88
C ASP A 170 51.72 1.54 31.36
N ASP A 171 52.44 0.69 30.65
CA ASP A 171 52.25 0.46 29.21
C ASP A 171 50.94 -0.25 28.89
N GLU A 172 50.51 -1.22 29.71
CA GLU A 172 49.23 -1.92 29.54
C GLU A 172 48.05 -1.00 29.88
N ARG A 173 48.18 -0.18 30.94
CA ARG A 173 47.20 0.87 31.25
C ARG A 173 47.03 1.84 30.08
N ARG A 174 48.13 2.34 29.53
CA ARG A 174 48.11 3.25 28.37
C ARG A 174 47.53 2.58 27.13
N ALA A 175 47.72 1.27 26.95
CA ALA A 175 47.11 0.53 25.85
C ALA A 175 45.58 0.45 26.00
N MET A 176 45.09 0.10 27.19
CA MET A 176 43.66 0.06 27.49
C MET A 176 43.01 1.45 27.39
N GLU A 177 43.70 2.51 27.83
CA GLU A 177 43.21 3.89 27.69
C GLU A 177 43.04 4.30 26.22
N ARG A 178 43.99 3.92 25.35
CA ARG A 178 43.88 4.14 23.90
C ARG A 178 42.71 3.36 23.30
N GLU A 179 42.52 2.10 23.70
CA GLU A 179 41.41 1.26 23.25
C GLU A 179 40.06 1.86 23.65
N ILE A 180 39.91 2.30 24.90
CA ILE A 180 38.69 2.95 25.40
C ILE A 180 38.42 4.26 24.65
N ALA A 181 39.46 5.08 24.42
CA ALA A 181 39.32 6.30 23.64
C ALA A 181 38.91 6.02 22.19
N TYR A 182 39.47 4.97 21.58
CA TYR A 182 39.11 4.50 20.25
C TYR A 182 37.64 4.03 20.19
N LEU A 183 37.21 3.18 21.12
CA LEU A 183 35.84 2.67 21.16
C LEU A 183 34.82 3.79 21.39
N ARG A 184 35.14 4.78 22.23
CA ARG A 184 34.27 5.95 22.47
C ARG A 184 34.12 6.79 21.21
N THR A 185 35.22 7.14 20.56
CA THR A 185 35.19 7.91 19.31
C THR A 185 34.50 7.14 18.18
N TYR A 186 34.76 5.84 18.06
CA TYR A 186 34.06 4.98 17.10
C TYR A 186 32.55 4.98 17.36
N SER A 187 32.12 4.81 18.61
CA SER A 187 30.69 4.81 19.00
C SER A 187 30.01 6.16 18.70
N ASP A 188 30.67 7.28 19.01
CA ASP A 188 30.16 8.63 18.70
C ASP A 188 30.01 8.86 17.19
N VAL A 189 31.01 8.44 16.40
CA VAL A 189 30.97 8.51 14.94
C VAL A 189 29.86 7.63 14.38
N TYR A 190 29.74 6.38 14.86
CA TYR A 190 28.72 5.43 14.41
C TYR A 190 27.32 5.93 14.73
N ARG A 191 27.12 6.50 15.92
CA ARG A 191 25.83 7.07 16.36
C ARG A 191 25.44 8.29 15.55
N THR A 192 26.43 9.11 15.17
CA THR A 192 26.22 10.25 14.27
C THR A 192 25.86 9.78 12.86
N HIS A 193 26.57 8.77 12.35
CA HIS A 193 26.30 8.19 11.03
C HIS A 193 24.91 7.55 10.96
N LEU A 194 24.52 6.79 11.99
CA LEU A 194 23.20 6.17 12.08
C LEU A 194 22.08 7.21 12.13
N ARG A 195 22.29 8.30 12.89
CA ARG A 195 21.33 9.42 12.93
C ARG A 195 21.17 10.07 11.57
N SER A 196 22.26 10.38 10.89
CA SER A 196 22.23 10.95 9.54
C SER A 196 21.51 10.02 8.54
N TYR A 197 21.78 8.72 8.61
CA TYR A 197 21.14 7.72 7.78
C TYR A 197 19.62 7.60 8.05
N LEU A 198 19.21 7.57 9.32
CA LEU A 198 17.79 7.55 9.70
C LEU A 198 17.07 8.84 9.29
N GLU A 199 17.68 10.00 9.48
CA GLU A 199 17.13 11.26 9.01
C GLU A 199 16.99 11.30 7.48
N ALA A 200 17.95 10.74 6.74
CA ALA A 200 17.88 10.65 5.28
C ALA A 200 16.76 9.69 4.82
N LEU A 201 16.56 8.58 5.52
CA LEU A 201 15.44 7.66 5.28
C LEU A 201 14.10 8.34 5.55
N LEU A 202 13.96 9.04 6.68
CA LEU A 202 12.73 9.77 7.02
C LEU A 202 12.40 10.85 5.99
N ARG A 203 13.40 11.65 5.57
CA ARG A 203 13.22 12.64 4.51
C ARG A 203 12.74 12.02 3.19
N ASN A 204 13.28 10.87 2.80
CA ASN A 204 12.83 10.15 1.61
C ASN A 204 11.37 9.68 1.72
N VAL A 205 10.96 9.24 2.90
CA VAL A 205 9.56 8.84 3.15
C VAL A 205 8.63 10.05 3.08
N ASP A 206 9.01 11.17 3.69
CA ASP A 206 8.24 12.42 3.62
C ASP A 206 8.13 12.95 2.18
N GLU A 207 9.21 12.91 1.40
CA GLU A 207 9.21 13.25 -0.03
C GLU A 207 8.29 12.32 -0.83
N TRP A 208 8.31 11.02 -0.54
CA TRP A 208 7.41 10.06 -1.18
C TRP A 208 5.95 10.34 -0.85
N GLU A 209 5.61 10.55 0.44
CA GLU A 209 4.24 10.92 0.84
C GLU A 209 3.80 12.23 0.19
N SER A 210 4.69 13.21 0.11
CA SER A 210 4.43 14.50 -0.55
C SER A 210 4.16 14.32 -2.05
N SER A 211 4.94 13.45 -2.71
CA SER A 211 4.75 13.12 -4.12
C SER A 211 3.46 12.35 -4.38
N GLU A 212 3.07 11.45 -3.48
CA GLU A 212 1.80 10.71 -3.53
C GLU A 212 0.62 11.67 -3.37
N ARG A 213 0.67 12.56 -2.36
CA ARG A 213 -0.34 13.60 -2.14
C ARG A 213 -0.47 14.56 -3.32
N ALA A 214 0.63 14.91 -3.97
CA ALA A 214 0.62 15.76 -5.16
C ALA A 214 0.11 15.04 -6.42
N SER A 215 0.27 13.71 -6.47
CA SER A 215 -0.20 12.86 -7.56
C SER A 215 -1.70 12.54 -7.45
N LEU A 216 -2.30 12.73 -6.28
CA LEU A 216 -3.75 12.69 -6.12
C LEU A 216 -4.34 13.95 -6.79
N PRO A 217 -5.18 13.82 -7.83
CA PRO A 217 -5.71 14.96 -8.55
C PRO A 217 -6.52 15.83 -7.60
N GLY A 218 -6.12 17.11 -7.53
CA GLY A 218 -6.80 18.12 -6.73
C GLY A 218 -8.29 18.14 -7.01
N ARG A 219 -9.08 17.97 -5.96
CA ARG A 219 -10.50 18.31 -5.92
C ARG A 219 -10.62 19.76 -6.42
N MET A 220 -11.14 19.93 -7.64
CA MET A 220 -11.47 21.23 -8.19
C MET A 220 -12.38 21.96 -7.20
N PRO A 221 -12.08 23.21 -6.82
CA PRO A 221 -13.00 24.01 -6.03
C PRO A 221 -14.19 24.41 -6.91
N ASP A 222 -15.40 24.07 -6.45
CA ASP A 222 -16.67 24.65 -6.94
C ASP A 222 -16.78 26.13 -6.55
#